data_AF-A0A031JG06-F1
#
_entry.id   AF-A0A031JG06-F1
#
_cell.length_a   1.000
_cell.length_b   1.000
_cell.length_c   1.000
_cell.angle_alpha   90.00
_cell.angle_beta   90.00
_cell.angle_gamma   90.00
#
_symmetry.space_group_name_H-M   'P 1'
#
loop_
_entity.id
_entity.type
_entity.pdbx_description
1 polymer ?
#
loop_
_entity_poly.entity_id
_entity_poly.type
_entity_poly.pdbx_seq_one_letter_code
_entity_poly.pdbx_strand_id
1 'polypeptide(L)'
;MTRLPRDRRPRRGRTKSAASARRDADSRSALFKILLVALVVIAFGTVYFVVASSKQDLDENTRCPSKVTSVTVLLVDVTDPMNTPQRQDFSNQLTKLKNSIPRYGQLMVAKVDATKDSLLTPVITRCNPGTANDVSAATGDPDATQKDWEENFDKPLTEAFERIATASNADQSPILESIQSVALTQLQKPGQEAIPKRLVVASDLLQNTGDVSFYRGLPDAREFVDGATFRRLRTDLRGVDVELWMLERSDAASTQPRSLADLWDNIIGAEGGTVRRIYNVSG
;
A
#
# COMPACT_ATOMS: atom_id res chain seq x y z
N MET A 1 -36.94 -86.25 60.29
CA MET A 1 -35.91 -85.26 60.66
C MET A 1 -35.51 -84.51 59.39
N THR A 2 -36.02 -83.30 59.16
CA THR A 2 -35.50 -81.98 59.58
C THR A 2 -34.80 -81.31 58.40
N ARG A 3 -35.23 -80.07 58.14
CA ARG A 3 -34.91 -79.14 57.05
C ARG A 3 -33.40 -78.95 56.80
N LEU A 4 -33.04 -78.39 55.63
CA LEU A 4 -32.41 -77.06 55.53
C LEU A 4 -32.33 -76.56 54.05
N PRO A 5 -32.36 -75.24 53.82
CA PRO A 5 -32.59 -74.61 52.52
C PRO A 5 -31.28 -74.37 51.76
N ARG A 6 -31.35 -74.38 50.41
CA ARG A 6 -30.22 -73.98 49.56
C ARG A 6 -30.19 -72.47 49.33
N ASP A 7 -29.17 -71.90 49.95
CA ASP A 7 -28.56 -70.59 49.84
C ASP A 7 -28.57 -69.96 48.43
N ARG A 8 -29.07 -68.72 48.31
CA ARG A 8 -29.00 -67.90 47.09
C ARG A 8 -27.66 -67.17 47.06
N ARG A 9 -26.70 -67.68 46.28
CA ARG A 9 -25.44 -66.96 46.00
C ARG A 9 -25.67 -65.70 45.16
N PRO A 10 -24.92 -64.61 45.39
CA PRO A 10 -25.01 -63.39 44.60
C PRO A 10 -24.44 -63.61 43.19
N ARG A 11 -25.15 -63.10 42.16
CA ARG A 11 -24.66 -63.03 40.77
C ARG A 11 -23.44 -62.11 40.74
N ARG A 12 -22.25 -62.69 40.73
CA ARG A 12 -20.97 -62.00 40.50
C ARG A 12 -21.06 -61.28 39.15
N GLY A 13 -21.02 -59.95 39.18
CA GLY A 13 -20.97 -59.12 37.97
C GLY A 13 -19.83 -59.60 37.09
N ARG A 14 -20.15 -59.89 35.83
CA ARG A 14 -19.22 -60.40 34.82
C ARG A 14 -18.20 -59.31 34.54
N THR A 15 -17.08 -59.33 35.26
CA THR A 15 -15.93 -58.46 34.98
C THR A 15 -15.54 -58.66 33.53
N LYS A 16 -15.50 -57.56 32.76
CA LYS A 16 -15.03 -57.56 31.37
C LYS A 16 -13.69 -58.32 31.33
N SER A 17 -13.60 -59.36 30.50
CA SER A 17 -12.39 -60.17 30.46
C SER A 17 -11.20 -59.29 30.05
N ALA A 18 -10.01 -59.59 30.56
CA ALA A 18 -8.79 -58.85 30.22
C ALA A 18 -8.57 -58.75 28.69
N ALA A 19 -9.09 -59.71 27.91
CA ALA A 19 -9.07 -59.66 26.45
C ALA A 19 -10.00 -58.59 25.85
N SER A 20 -11.16 -58.33 26.45
CA SER A 20 -12.06 -57.24 26.01
C SER A 20 -11.51 -55.85 26.37
N ALA A 21 -10.87 -55.70 27.53
CA ALA A 21 -10.23 -54.45 27.94
C ALA A 21 -9.01 -54.12 27.05
N ARG A 22 -8.24 -55.13 26.62
CA ARG A 22 -7.13 -54.97 25.67
C ARG A 22 -7.61 -54.57 24.27
N ARG A 23 -8.69 -55.16 23.76
CA ARG A 23 -9.30 -54.79 22.47
C ARG A 23 -9.85 -53.36 22.47
N ASP A 24 -10.49 -52.93 23.55
CA ASP A 24 -10.97 -51.54 23.70
C ASP A 24 -9.80 -50.54 23.74
N ALA A 25 -8.67 -50.90 24.37
CA ALA A 25 -7.46 -50.09 24.38
C ALA A 25 -6.76 -50.01 23.01
N ASP A 26 -6.66 -51.14 22.29
CA ASP A 26 -6.11 -51.18 20.92
C ASP A 26 -6.98 -50.39 19.94
N SER A 27 -8.31 -50.49 20.05
CA SER A 27 -9.24 -49.72 19.22
C SER A 27 -9.15 -48.22 19.47
N ARG A 28 -9.03 -47.78 20.74
CA ARG A 28 -8.80 -46.37 21.09
C ARG A 28 -7.45 -45.85 20.59
N SER A 29 -6.39 -46.66 20.68
CA SER A 29 -5.07 -46.33 20.13
C SER A 29 -5.11 -46.21 18.60
N ALA A 30 -5.81 -47.11 17.91
CA ALA A 30 -6.00 -47.05 16.46
C ALA A 30 -6.82 -45.81 16.05
N LEU A 31 -7.91 -45.50 16.75
CA LEU A 31 -8.71 -44.29 16.54
C LEU A 31 -7.90 -43.02 16.76
N PHE A 32 -7.08 -42.97 17.81
CA PHE A 32 -6.19 -41.83 18.06
C PHE A 32 -5.18 -41.64 16.93
N LYS A 33 -4.56 -42.71 16.43
CA LYS A 33 -3.64 -42.65 15.29
C LYS A 33 -4.32 -42.17 14.01
N ILE A 34 -5.54 -42.65 13.73
CA ILE A 34 -6.33 -42.21 12.57
C ILE A 34 -6.68 -40.73 12.69
N LEU A 35 -7.12 -40.27 13.87
CA LEU A 35 -7.41 -38.87 14.14
C LEU A 35 -6.16 -37.98 13.97
N LEU A 36 -5.00 -38.44 14.45
CA LEU A 36 -3.74 -37.73 14.28
C LEU A 36 -3.37 -37.58 12.80
N VAL A 37 -3.45 -38.66 12.02
CA VAL A 37 -3.18 -38.64 10.57
C VAL A 37 -4.17 -37.73 9.84
N ALA A 38 -5.47 -37.83 10.17
CA ALA A 38 -6.49 -36.96 9.59
C ALA A 38 -6.22 -35.48 9.88
N LEU A 39 -5.82 -35.16 11.11
CA LEU A 39 -5.49 -33.78 11.51
C LEU A 39 -4.27 -33.25 10.76
N VAL A 40 -3.23 -34.09 10.57
CA VAL A 40 -2.05 -33.74 9.76
C VAL A 40 -2.45 -33.49 8.30
N VAL A 41 -3.23 -34.39 7.69
CA VAL A 41 -3.71 -34.23 6.29
C VAL A 41 -4.54 -32.96 6.13
N ILE A 42 -5.44 -32.66 7.09
CA ILE A 42 -6.24 -31.44 7.08
C ILE A 42 -5.33 -30.20 7.22
N ALA A 43 -4.34 -30.23 8.11
CA ALA A 43 -3.42 -29.12 8.29
C ALA A 43 -2.61 -28.84 7.01
N PHE A 44 -2.01 -29.88 6.40
CA PHE A 44 -1.29 -29.75 5.13
C PHE A 44 -2.21 -29.31 3.99
N GLY A 45 -3.41 -29.88 3.89
CA GLY A 45 -4.40 -29.49 2.89
C GLY A 45 -4.85 -28.04 3.02
N THR A 46 -5.01 -27.55 4.26
CA THR A 46 -5.36 -26.15 4.55
C THR A 46 -4.21 -25.22 4.15
N VAL A 47 -2.96 -25.54 4.53
CA VAL A 47 -1.79 -24.75 4.12
C VAL A 47 -1.65 -24.71 2.60
N TYR A 48 -1.76 -25.87 1.93
CA TYR A 48 -1.69 -25.96 0.47
C TYR A 48 -2.78 -25.13 -0.20
N PHE A 49 -4.03 -25.25 0.26
CA PHE A 49 -5.15 -24.50 -0.30
C PHE A 49 -4.98 -22.99 -0.13
N VAL A 50 -4.51 -22.53 1.03
CA VAL A 50 -4.23 -21.10 1.29
C VAL A 50 -3.11 -20.59 0.37
N VAL A 51 -2.02 -21.34 0.22
CA VAL A 51 -0.88 -20.95 -0.63
C VAL A 51 -1.25 -20.97 -2.12
N ALA A 52 -2.03 -21.95 -2.55
CA ALA A 52 -2.47 -22.03 -3.94
C ALA A 52 -3.46 -20.90 -4.28
N SER A 53 -4.36 -20.57 -3.36
CA SER A 53 -5.38 -19.52 -3.55
C SER A 53 -4.83 -18.09 -3.42
N SER A 54 -3.63 -17.93 -2.85
CA SER A 54 -2.99 -16.61 -2.70
C SER A 54 -2.14 -16.19 -3.89
N LYS A 55 -1.84 -17.11 -4.82
CA LYS A 55 -1.15 -16.77 -6.07
C LYS A 55 -2.10 -15.99 -6.98
N GLN A 56 -1.76 -14.73 -7.22
CA GLN A 56 -2.49 -13.87 -8.16
C GLN A 56 -1.74 -13.82 -9.49
N ASP A 57 -2.50 -13.90 -10.58
CA ASP A 57 -1.97 -13.62 -11.91
C ASP A 57 -1.59 -12.15 -11.99
N LEU A 58 -0.33 -11.89 -12.34
CA LEU A 58 0.24 -10.55 -12.42
C LEU A 58 0.34 -10.14 -13.88
N ASP A 59 -0.03 -8.90 -14.17
CA ASP A 59 0.25 -8.29 -15.46
C ASP A 59 1.76 -8.27 -15.75
N GLU A 60 2.16 -8.64 -16.96
CA GLU A 60 3.56 -8.83 -17.31
C GLU A 60 4.40 -7.55 -17.20
N ASN A 61 3.78 -6.40 -17.47
CA ASN A 61 4.47 -5.11 -17.54
C ASN A 61 4.49 -4.38 -16.21
N THR A 62 3.37 -4.40 -15.49
CA THR A 62 3.17 -3.65 -14.24
C THR A 62 3.41 -4.50 -13.00
N ARG A 63 3.41 -5.83 -13.14
CA ARG A 63 3.38 -6.79 -12.02
C ARG A 63 2.16 -6.62 -11.12
N CYS A 64 1.12 -5.92 -11.58
CA CYS A 64 -0.08 -5.70 -10.80
C CYS A 64 -1.07 -6.86 -10.97
N PRO A 65 -1.67 -7.34 -9.88
CA PRO A 65 -2.77 -8.27 -9.98
C PRO A 65 -4.07 -7.56 -10.38
N SER A 66 -5.10 -8.36 -10.69
CA SER A 66 -6.46 -7.85 -10.95
C SER A 66 -7.06 -7.04 -9.79
N LYS A 67 -6.63 -7.30 -8.54
CA LYS A 67 -7.05 -6.58 -7.34
C LYS A 67 -5.84 -6.18 -6.50
N VAL A 68 -5.48 -4.91 -6.56
CA VAL A 68 -4.39 -4.35 -5.75
C VAL A 68 -4.78 -4.19 -4.29
N THR A 69 -3.82 -4.26 -3.37
CA THR A 69 -4.06 -4.18 -1.92
C THR A 69 -3.98 -2.76 -1.38
N SER A 70 -3.34 -1.85 -2.11
CA SER A 70 -3.28 -0.41 -1.83
C SER A 70 -2.95 0.36 -3.11
N VAL A 71 -3.25 1.65 -3.14
CA VAL A 71 -2.81 2.55 -4.23
C VAL A 71 -2.01 3.70 -3.65
N THR A 72 -0.78 3.86 -4.14
CA THR A 72 0.07 5.01 -3.84
C THR A 72 0.42 5.73 -5.14
N VAL A 73 0.22 7.04 -5.16
CA VAL A 73 0.65 7.93 -6.25
C VAL A 73 1.79 8.80 -5.73
N LEU A 74 2.93 8.81 -6.43
CA LEU A 74 3.99 9.79 -6.26
C LEU A 74 3.91 10.79 -7.43
N LEU A 75 3.47 12.00 -7.14
CA LEU A 75 3.42 13.10 -8.08
C LEU A 75 4.66 13.97 -7.90
N VAL A 76 5.47 14.12 -8.93
CA VAL A 76 6.76 14.82 -8.87
C VAL A 76 6.72 16.06 -9.74
N ASP A 77 7.00 17.19 -9.13
CA ASP A 77 7.14 18.49 -9.75
C ASP A 77 8.58 18.98 -9.56
N VAL A 78 9.36 18.93 -10.63
CA VAL A 78 10.75 19.42 -10.64
C VAL A 78 10.84 20.54 -11.66
N THR A 79 10.41 21.73 -11.23
CA THR A 79 10.59 22.99 -11.96
C THR A 79 12.05 23.47 -11.86
N ASP A 80 12.67 23.30 -10.71
CA ASP A 80 14.08 23.65 -10.46
C ASP A 80 14.97 22.41 -10.27
N PRO A 81 16.24 22.45 -10.73
CA PRO A 81 17.19 21.38 -10.46
C PRO A 81 17.46 21.19 -8.96
N MET A 82 17.29 19.97 -8.46
CA MET A 82 17.69 19.61 -7.10
C MET A 82 19.22 19.67 -6.94
N ASN A 83 19.68 20.25 -5.83
CA ASN A 83 21.09 20.20 -5.45
C ASN A 83 21.50 18.79 -4.95
N THR A 84 22.81 18.56 -4.75
CA THR A 84 23.30 17.21 -4.39
C THR A 84 22.71 16.67 -3.08
N PRO A 85 22.71 17.42 -1.96
CA PRO A 85 22.02 17.00 -0.74
C PRO A 85 20.53 16.67 -0.95
N GLN A 86 19.78 17.53 -1.65
CA GLN A 86 18.35 17.31 -1.93
C GLN A 86 18.10 16.03 -2.71
N ARG A 87 18.90 15.77 -3.76
CA ARG A 87 18.79 14.51 -4.53
C ARG A 87 19.02 13.29 -3.65
N GLN A 88 19.99 13.35 -2.73
CA GLN A 88 20.27 12.24 -1.84
C GLN A 88 19.14 12.04 -0.81
N ASP A 89 18.63 13.10 -0.19
CA ASP A 89 17.53 12.97 0.77
C ASP A 89 16.24 12.51 0.07
N PHE A 90 15.94 13.03 -1.11
CA PHE A 90 14.84 12.53 -1.92
C PHE A 90 14.97 11.02 -2.18
N SER A 91 16.15 10.57 -2.61
CA SER A 91 16.42 9.14 -2.85
C SER A 91 16.20 8.29 -1.59
N ASN A 92 16.56 8.81 -0.42
CA ASN A 92 16.28 8.16 0.86
C ASN A 92 14.77 8.08 1.15
N GLN A 93 14.00 9.14 0.89
CA GLN A 93 12.54 9.11 1.06
C GLN A 93 11.86 8.20 0.03
N LEU A 94 12.32 8.19 -1.22
CA LEU A 94 11.82 7.27 -2.25
C LEU A 94 12.05 5.81 -1.86
N THR A 95 13.23 5.50 -1.32
CA THR A 95 13.54 4.16 -0.80
C THR A 95 12.59 3.78 0.34
N LYS A 96 12.35 4.69 1.30
CA LYS A 96 11.38 4.46 2.38
C LYS A 96 9.96 4.26 1.82
N LEU A 97 9.56 5.05 0.83
CA LEU A 97 8.24 4.96 0.21
C LEU A 97 8.06 3.59 -0.45
N LYS A 98 9.00 3.15 -1.30
CA LYS A 98 9.00 1.83 -1.95
C LYS A 98 8.88 0.69 -0.94
N ASN A 99 9.67 0.74 0.13
CA ASN A 99 9.63 -0.25 1.21
C ASN A 99 8.32 -0.22 2.04
N SER A 100 7.60 0.90 2.03
CA SER A 100 6.30 1.03 2.73
C SER A 100 5.11 0.51 1.92
N ILE A 101 5.30 0.17 0.64
CA ILE A 101 4.23 -0.36 -0.20
C ILE A 101 4.01 -1.82 0.19
N PRO A 102 2.81 -2.22 0.63
CA PRO A 102 2.54 -3.61 0.97
C PRO A 102 2.63 -4.50 -0.27
N ARG A 103 2.80 -5.82 -0.07
CA ARG A 103 2.70 -6.79 -1.15
C ARG A 103 1.37 -6.61 -1.92
N TYR A 104 1.47 -6.62 -3.25
CA TYR A 104 0.42 -6.31 -4.21
C TYR A 104 -0.12 -4.87 -4.17
N GLY A 105 0.54 -3.97 -3.44
CA GLY A 105 0.26 -2.56 -3.45
C GLY A 105 0.81 -1.91 -4.72
N GLN A 106 0.03 -1.03 -5.33
CA GLN A 106 0.41 -0.27 -6.51
C GLN A 106 1.17 1.00 -6.11
N LEU A 107 2.30 1.26 -6.78
CA LEU A 107 2.99 2.54 -6.80
C LEU A 107 3.03 3.08 -8.24
N MET A 108 2.37 4.21 -8.44
CA MET A 108 2.33 4.95 -9.69
C MET A 108 3.14 6.24 -9.52
N VAL A 109 4.03 6.52 -10.47
CA VAL A 109 4.82 7.75 -10.50
C VAL A 109 4.37 8.58 -11.70
N ALA A 110 4.05 9.84 -11.47
CA ALA A 110 3.71 10.80 -12.49
C ALA A 110 4.48 12.10 -12.27
N LYS A 111 4.66 12.84 -13.36
CA LYS A 111 5.22 14.18 -13.33
C LYS A 111 4.07 15.20 -13.35
N VAL A 112 4.21 16.30 -12.61
CA VAL A 112 3.32 17.46 -12.75
C VAL A 112 3.48 18.02 -14.15
N ASP A 113 2.37 18.20 -14.86
CA ASP A 113 2.36 18.70 -16.23
C ASP A 113 1.04 19.39 -16.56
N ALA A 114 1.08 20.32 -17.51
CA ALA A 114 -0.07 21.09 -17.97
C ALA A 114 -0.97 20.22 -18.85
N THR A 115 -1.93 19.55 -18.21
CA THR A 115 -2.90 18.72 -18.90
C THR A 115 -4.08 19.57 -19.37
N LYS A 116 -3.93 20.23 -20.53
CA LYS A 116 -5.02 21.07 -21.10
C LYS A 116 -6.23 20.22 -21.49
N ASP A 117 -6.02 19.24 -22.37
CA ASP A 117 -7.11 18.46 -23.01
C ASP A 117 -7.04 16.96 -22.69
N SER A 118 -6.08 16.53 -21.87
CA SER A 118 -5.87 15.13 -21.50
C SER A 118 -5.73 14.98 -19.99
N LEU A 119 -5.63 13.76 -19.49
CA LEU A 119 -5.27 13.47 -18.11
C LEU A 119 -3.80 13.06 -18.06
N LEU A 120 -3.16 13.22 -16.90
CA LEU A 120 -1.77 12.83 -16.69
C LEU A 120 -1.55 11.35 -17.05
N THR A 121 -0.55 11.13 -17.89
CA THR A 121 -0.07 9.79 -18.18
C THR A 121 1.01 9.43 -17.16
N PRO A 122 0.91 8.29 -16.45
CA PRO A 122 1.96 7.83 -15.57
C PRO A 122 3.28 7.67 -16.31
N VAL A 123 4.39 8.04 -15.67
CA VAL A 123 5.73 7.69 -16.17
C VAL A 123 5.98 6.20 -15.96
N ILE A 124 5.52 5.67 -14.82
CA ILE A 124 5.55 4.24 -14.54
C ILE A 124 4.46 3.86 -13.55
N THR A 125 3.99 2.62 -13.64
CA THR A 125 3.17 1.97 -12.62
C THR A 125 3.73 0.58 -12.37
N ARG A 126 3.95 0.25 -11.09
CA ARG A 126 4.39 -1.07 -10.64
C ARG A 126 3.65 -1.48 -9.39
N CYS A 127 3.41 -2.78 -9.23
CA CYS A 127 2.96 -3.33 -7.96
C CYS A 127 4.08 -4.11 -7.27
N ASN A 128 4.10 -4.04 -5.95
CA ASN A 128 5.10 -4.75 -5.14
C ASN A 128 4.84 -6.27 -5.20
N PRO A 129 5.74 -7.09 -5.76
CA PRO A 129 5.56 -8.55 -5.80
C PRO A 129 5.65 -9.23 -4.41
N GLY A 130 6.16 -8.51 -3.41
CA GLY A 130 6.56 -8.99 -2.10
C GLY A 130 8.07 -8.93 -1.95
N THR A 131 8.56 -9.08 -0.72
CA THR A 131 9.97 -9.18 -0.35
C THR A 131 10.27 -10.56 0.25
N ALA A 132 11.53 -10.86 0.55
CA ALA A 132 11.88 -12.09 1.27
C ALA A 132 11.11 -12.25 2.60
N ASN A 133 10.71 -11.14 3.24
CA ASN A 133 9.96 -11.18 4.51
C ASN A 133 8.49 -11.62 4.34
N ASP A 134 7.96 -11.58 3.11
CA ASP A 134 6.57 -11.94 2.80
C ASP A 134 6.38 -13.43 2.48
N VAL A 135 7.47 -14.20 2.41
CA VAL A 135 7.46 -15.62 2.05
C VAL A 135 8.42 -16.42 2.94
N SER A 136 8.10 -17.70 3.14
CA SER A 136 8.96 -18.67 3.81
C SER A 136 9.24 -19.81 2.86
N ALA A 137 10.25 -20.65 3.14
CA ALA A 137 10.51 -21.86 2.33
C ALA A 137 9.29 -22.81 2.23
N ALA A 138 8.33 -22.71 3.16
CA ALA A 138 7.08 -23.48 3.11
C ALA A 138 5.99 -22.85 2.21
N THR A 139 6.07 -21.55 1.94
CA THR A 139 5.05 -20.77 1.21
C THR A 139 5.56 -20.20 -0.12
N GLY A 140 6.86 -20.24 -0.38
CA GLY A 140 7.50 -19.75 -1.60
C GLY A 140 9.03 -19.79 -1.55
N ASP A 141 9.66 -19.06 -2.45
CA ASP A 141 11.11 -18.89 -2.53
C ASP A 141 11.46 -17.43 -2.13
N PRO A 142 12.05 -17.20 -0.94
CA PRO A 142 12.44 -15.87 -0.48
C PRO A 142 13.45 -15.18 -1.38
N ASP A 143 14.44 -15.92 -1.89
CA ASP A 143 15.51 -15.35 -2.72
C ASP A 143 14.94 -14.92 -4.08
N ALA A 144 14.08 -15.75 -4.69
CA ALA A 144 13.40 -15.40 -5.92
C ALA A 144 12.45 -14.20 -5.75
N THR A 145 11.73 -14.13 -4.62
CA THR A 145 10.80 -13.02 -4.33
C THR A 145 11.56 -11.71 -4.14
N GLN A 146 12.66 -11.74 -3.39
CA GLN A 146 13.52 -10.58 -3.19
C GLN A 146 14.13 -10.09 -4.51
N LYS A 147 14.61 -11.02 -5.33
CA LYS A 147 15.13 -10.69 -6.66
C LYS A 147 14.07 -10.05 -7.56
N ASP A 148 12.84 -10.58 -7.56
CA ASP A 148 11.74 -10.00 -8.32
C ASP A 148 11.39 -8.58 -7.85
N TRP A 149 11.42 -8.34 -6.53
CA TRP A 149 11.27 -7.00 -5.96
C TRP A 149 12.34 -6.04 -6.47
N GLU A 150 13.61 -6.44 -6.40
CA GLU A 150 14.74 -5.60 -6.82
C GLU A 150 14.68 -5.28 -8.32
N GLU A 151 14.45 -6.30 -9.16
CA GLU A 151 14.51 -6.19 -10.61
C GLU A 151 13.25 -5.57 -11.23
N ASN A 152 12.06 -5.88 -10.72
CA ASN A 152 10.80 -5.50 -11.34
C ASN A 152 10.02 -4.41 -10.61
N PHE A 153 10.39 -4.09 -9.36
CA PHE A 153 9.77 -3.02 -8.58
C PHE A 153 10.76 -1.89 -8.27
N ASP A 154 11.82 -2.19 -7.51
CA ASP A 154 12.73 -1.18 -6.97
C ASP A 154 13.51 -0.44 -8.06
N LYS A 155 14.27 -1.18 -8.87
CA LYS A 155 15.09 -0.62 -9.95
C LYS A 155 14.30 0.22 -10.95
N PRO A 156 13.20 -0.26 -11.57
CA PRO A 156 12.49 0.51 -12.59
C PRO A 156 11.81 1.76 -12.00
N LEU A 157 11.39 1.75 -10.73
CA LEU A 157 10.88 2.96 -10.06
C LEU A 157 11.99 3.98 -9.79
N THR A 158 13.17 3.53 -9.38
CA THR A 158 14.35 4.40 -9.21
C THR A 158 14.73 5.06 -10.54
N GLU A 159 14.86 4.27 -11.61
CA GLU A 159 15.21 4.79 -12.94
C GLU A 159 14.14 5.75 -13.48
N ALA A 160 12.85 5.46 -13.25
CA ALA A 160 11.77 6.36 -13.63
C ALA A 160 11.86 7.69 -12.90
N PHE A 161 12.16 7.66 -11.60
CA PHE A 161 12.37 8.87 -10.83
C PHE A 161 13.58 9.67 -11.34
N GLU A 162 14.73 9.05 -11.57
CA GLU A 162 15.93 9.75 -12.07
C GLU A 162 15.68 10.48 -13.39
N ARG A 163 14.84 9.90 -14.27
CA ARG A 163 14.39 10.56 -15.50
C ARG A 163 13.53 11.80 -15.25
N ILE A 164 12.66 11.77 -14.25
CA ILE A 164 11.77 12.90 -13.89
C ILE A 164 12.50 13.97 -13.10
N ALA A 165 13.44 13.57 -12.24
CA ALA A 165 14.22 14.44 -11.37
C ALA A 165 15.21 15.33 -12.14
N THR A 166 15.43 15.03 -13.42
CA THR A 166 16.15 15.93 -14.32
C THR A 166 15.23 17.10 -14.64
N ALA A 167 15.66 18.31 -14.26
CA ALA A 167 14.84 19.52 -14.37
C ALA A 167 14.24 19.66 -15.76
N SER A 168 12.92 19.82 -15.80
CA SER A 168 12.28 20.40 -16.97
C SER A 168 12.19 21.89 -16.74
N ASN A 169 12.72 22.68 -17.66
CA ASN A 169 12.50 24.13 -17.70
C ASN A 169 11.01 24.43 -18.04
N ALA A 170 10.09 23.94 -17.21
CA ALA A 170 8.67 24.10 -17.38
C ALA A 170 8.25 25.45 -16.79
N ASP A 171 7.65 26.30 -17.61
CA ASP A 171 7.20 27.64 -17.19
C ASP A 171 5.95 27.61 -16.30
N GLN A 172 5.37 26.43 -16.07
CA GLN A 172 4.15 26.22 -15.30
C GLN A 172 4.30 25.05 -14.33
N SER A 173 3.65 25.17 -13.17
CA SER A 173 3.51 24.12 -12.16
C SER A 173 2.02 23.94 -11.80
N PRO A 174 1.27 23.21 -12.65
CA PRO A 174 -0.15 22.93 -12.46
C PRO A 174 -0.38 21.77 -11.46
N ILE A 175 -0.01 21.98 -10.20
CA ILE A 175 -0.05 20.96 -9.14
C ILE A 175 -1.48 20.53 -8.84
N LEU A 176 -2.41 21.47 -8.68
CA LEU A 176 -3.82 21.18 -8.37
C LEU A 176 -4.50 20.40 -9.50
N GLU A 177 -4.25 20.77 -10.75
CA GLU A 177 -4.74 20.06 -11.94
C GLU A 177 -4.17 18.63 -11.98
N SER A 178 -2.89 18.49 -11.65
CA SER A 178 -2.22 17.20 -11.59
C SER A 178 -2.80 16.30 -10.50
N ILE A 179 -3.07 16.86 -9.31
CA ILE A 179 -3.77 16.16 -8.20
C ILE A 179 -5.16 15.73 -8.64
N GLN A 180 -5.94 16.63 -9.26
CA GLN A 180 -7.26 16.31 -9.80
C GLN A 180 -7.18 15.13 -10.78
N SER A 181 -6.22 15.17 -11.70
CA SER A 181 -6.01 14.10 -12.68
C SER A 181 -5.70 12.76 -12.03
N VAL A 182 -4.76 12.69 -11.09
CA VAL A 182 -4.41 11.40 -10.44
C VAL A 182 -5.49 10.93 -9.47
N ALA A 183 -6.25 11.83 -8.88
CA ALA A 183 -7.42 11.48 -8.08
C ALA A 183 -8.46 10.75 -8.94
N LEU A 184 -8.80 11.30 -10.11
CA LEU A 184 -9.77 10.71 -11.04
C LEU A 184 -9.26 9.41 -11.67
N THR A 185 -7.98 9.37 -12.04
CA THR A 185 -7.43 8.24 -12.80
C THR A 185 -6.86 7.13 -11.95
N GLN A 186 -6.57 7.34 -10.66
CA GLN A 186 -5.93 6.34 -9.80
C GLN A 186 -6.58 6.19 -8.43
N LEU A 187 -6.87 7.28 -7.73
CA LEU A 187 -7.24 7.21 -6.31
C LEU A 187 -8.74 6.95 -6.11
N GLN A 188 -9.61 7.41 -7.02
CA GLN A 188 -11.06 7.25 -6.92
C GLN A 188 -11.62 6.29 -7.97
N LYS A 189 -10.84 5.28 -8.37
CA LYS A 189 -11.34 4.21 -9.24
C LYS A 189 -12.46 3.42 -8.55
N PRO A 190 -13.57 3.12 -9.26
CA PRO A 190 -14.61 2.25 -8.74
C PRO A 190 -14.06 0.87 -8.34
N GLY A 191 -14.54 0.32 -7.22
CA GLY A 191 -14.12 -0.99 -6.70
C GLY A 191 -12.83 -0.97 -5.87
N GLN A 192 -12.26 0.21 -5.61
CA GLN A 192 -11.08 0.41 -4.77
C GLN A 192 -11.40 1.25 -3.51
N GLU A 193 -12.66 1.37 -3.12
CA GLU A 193 -13.11 2.20 -2.00
C GLU A 193 -12.60 1.68 -0.65
N ALA A 194 -12.39 0.37 -0.52
CA ALA A 194 -12.03 -0.30 0.73
C ALA A 194 -10.53 -0.48 0.95
N ILE A 195 -9.68 -0.11 -0.02
CA ILE A 195 -8.22 -0.26 0.09
C ILE A 195 -7.55 1.06 0.50
N PRO A 196 -6.42 1.02 1.21
CA PRO A 196 -5.67 2.23 1.55
C PRO A 196 -5.19 2.99 0.31
N LYS A 197 -5.33 4.31 0.35
CA LYS A 197 -4.93 5.23 -0.73
C LYS A 197 -3.99 6.29 -0.20
N ARG A 198 -2.90 6.53 -0.93
CA ARG A 198 -1.90 7.52 -0.56
C ARG A 198 -1.50 8.38 -1.75
N LEU A 199 -1.40 9.67 -1.53
CA LEU A 199 -0.85 10.63 -2.48
C LEU A 199 0.38 11.27 -1.86
N VAL A 200 1.52 11.16 -2.54
CA VAL A 200 2.76 11.84 -2.17
C VAL A 200 3.01 12.90 -3.23
N VAL A 201 3.05 14.17 -2.83
CA VAL A 201 3.35 15.31 -3.72
C VAL A 201 4.74 15.81 -3.40
N ALA A 202 5.66 15.60 -4.33
CA ALA A 202 7.02 16.11 -4.30
C ALA A 202 7.11 17.38 -5.15
N SER A 203 7.13 18.56 -4.54
CA SER A 203 7.07 19.84 -5.25
C SER A 203 7.61 20.96 -4.37
N ASP A 204 7.95 22.10 -4.99
CA ASP A 204 8.12 23.35 -4.25
C ASP A 204 6.80 23.90 -3.66
N LEU A 205 5.68 23.26 -4.01
CA LEU A 205 4.32 23.57 -3.59
C LEU A 205 3.81 24.92 -4.10
N LEU A 206 4.48 25.52 -5.08
CA LEU A 206 4.10 26.80 -5.68
C LEU A 206 3.28 26.57 -6.95
N GLN A 207 1.96 26.41 -6.78
CA GLN A 207 1.01 26.37 -7.88
C GLN A 207 1.27 27.55 -8.83
N ASN A 208 1.44 27.26 -10.12
CA ASN A 208 1.72 28.27 -11.13
C ASN A 208 1.09 27.94 -12.48
N THR A 209 -0.02 28.61 -12.76
CA THR A 209 -0.79 28.50 -14.01
C THR A 209 -1.25 29.89 -14.45
N GLY A 210 -1.94 29.97 -15.60
CA GLY A 210 -2.58 31.21 -16.04
C GLY A 210 -3.67 31.69 -15.06
N ASP A 211 -4.35 30.78 -14.39
CA ASP A 211 -5.51 31.05 -13.51
C ASP A 211 -5.11 31.37 -12.06
N VAL A 212 -4.09 30.69 -11.55
CA VAL A 212 -3.60 30.81 -10.16
C VAL A 212 -2.09 30.70 -10.11
N SER A 213 -1.44 31.62 -9.40
CA SER A 213 0.00 31.64 -9.20
C SER A 213 0.35 32.05 -7.78
N PHE A 214 0.97 31.15 -7.02
CA PHE A 214 1.41 31.39 -5.64
C PHE A 214 2.69 32.23 -5.57
N TYR A 215 3.40 32.40 -6.69
CA TYR A 215 4.55 33.30 -6.82
C TYR A 215 4.18 34.78 -6.65
N ARG A 216 2.92 35.16 -6.95
CA ARG A 216 2.45 36.56 -6.87
C ARG A 216 1.91 36.94 -5.50
N GLY A 217 1.98 36.02 -4.54
CA GLY A 217 1.40 36.14 -3.21
C GLY A 217 0.48 34.96 -2.91
N LEU A 218 0.53 34.49 -1.67
CA LEU A 218 -0.35 33.42 -1.21
C LEU A 218 -1.75 33.97 -0.96
N PRO A 219 -2.80 33.33 -1.48
CA PRO A 219 -4.17 33.71 -1.14
C PRO A 219 -4.46 33.35 0.33
N ASP A 220 -5.47 34.01 0.91
CA ASP A 220 -6.07 33.49 2.14
C ASP A 220 -6.65 32.10 1.88
N ALA A 221 -6.37 31.16 2.78
CA ALA A 221 -6.72 29.76 2.57
C ALA A 221 -8.22 29.54 2.44
N ARG A 222 -9.04 30.23 3.25
CA ARG A 222 -10.50 30.08 3.22
C ARG A 222 -11.08 30.72 1.97
N GLU A 223 -10.63 31.93 1.65
CA GLU A 223 -11.06 32.63 0.43
C GLU A 223 -10.72 31.83 -0.83
N PHE A 224 -9.55 31.17 -0.84
CA PHE A 224 -9.14 30.34 -1.97
C PHE A 224 -10.05 29.12 -2.16
N VAL A 225 -10.28 28.34 -1.10
CA VAL A 225 -11.10 27.11 -1.19
C VAL A 225 -12.58 27.41 -1.44
N ASP A 226 -13.09 28.56 -1.02
CA ASP A 226 -14.45 29.00 -1.33
C ASP A 226 -14.56 29.65 -2.73
N GLY A 227 -13.42 29.94 -3.37
CA GLY A 227 -13.30 30.69 -4.61
C GLY A 227 -13.69 29.92 -5.88
N ALA A 228 -13.94 30.67 -6.97
CA ALA A 228 -14.35 30.09 -8.26
C ALA A 228 -13.26 29.23 -8.91
N THR A 229 -11.99 29.62 -8.79
CA THR A 229 -10.85 28.87 -9.35
C THR A 229 -10.75 27.50 -8.71
N PHE A 230 -10.74 27.43 -7.37
CA PHE A 230 -10.69 26.15 -6.66
C PHE A 230 -11.91 25.28 -6.97
N ARG A 231 -13.13 25.84 -7.08
CA ARG A 231 -14.31 25.05 -7.48
C ARG A 231 -14.18 24.32 -8.82
N ARG A 232 -13.35 24.80 -9.75
CA ARG A 232 -13.05 24.11 -11.02
C ARG A 232 -11.99 23.02 -10.86
N LEU A 233 -11.01 23.27 -10.00
CA LEU A 233 -9.87 22.38 -9.76
C LEU A 233 -10.14 21.31 -8.71
N ARG A 234 -11.20 21.47 -7.91
CA ARG A 234 -11.52 20.57 -6.81
C ARG A 234 -11.64 19.12 -7.30
N THR A 235 -11.17 18.21 -6.47
CA THR A 235 -11.34 16.77 -6.64
C THR A 235 -11.81 16.11 -5.34
N ASP A 236 -12.06 14.81 -5.39
CA ASP A 236 -12.41 14.01 -4.20
C ASP A 236 -11.16 13.28 -3.70
N LEU A 237 -10.66 13.69 -2.54
CA LEU A 237 -9.55 13.05 -1.83
C LEU A 237 -10.02 12.30 -0.58
N ARG A 238 -11.32 12.04 -0.41
CA ARG A 238 -11.83 11.26 0.73
C ARG A 238 -11.16 9.89 0.79
N GLY A 239 -10.69 9.55 2.00
CA GLY A 239 -9.97 8.30 2.26
C GLY A 239 -8.54 8.25 1.69
N VAL A 240 -8.01 9.38 1.21
CA VAL A 240 -6.63 9.50 0.73
C VAL A 240 -5.77 10.15 1.82
N ASP A 241 -4.73 9.44 2.23
CA ASP A 241 -3.66 10.00 3.05
C ASP A 241 -2.68 10.76 2.14
N VAL A 242 -2.40 12.02 2.48
CA VAL A 242 -1.53 12.89 1.68
C VAL A 242 -0.22 13.15 2.42
N GLU A 243 0.90 13.00 1.73
CA GLU A 243 2.22 13.45 2.17
C GLU A 243 2.72 14.55 1.23
N LEU A 244 3.22 15.64 1.78
CA LEU A 244 3.84 16.72 1.03
C LEU A 244 5.35 16.64 1.25
N TRP A 245 6.10 16.34 0.20
CA TRP A 245 7.57 16.39 0.19
C TRP A 245 7.97 17.72 -0.43
N MET A 246 8.13 18.73 0.43
CA MET A 246 8.44 20.10 0.01
C MET A 246 9.89 20.18 -0.46
N LEU A 247 10.07 20.50 -1.74
CA LEU A 247 11.36 20.77 -2.34
C LEU A 247 11.74 22.22 -2.05
N GLU A 248 12.78 22.42 -1.25
CA GLU A 248 13.19 23.75 -0.84
C GLU A 248 13.89 24.49 -2.00
N ARG A 249 13.44 25.71 -2.28
CA ARG A 249 14.05 26.57 -3.29
C ARG A 249 15.20 27.35 -2.69
N SER A 250 16.13 27.83 -3.52
CA SER A 250 17.17 28.77 -3.05
C SER A 250 16.60 30.09 -2.52
N ASP A 251 15.39 30.46 -2.93
CA ASP A 251 14.65 31.65 -2.50
C ASP A 251 13.52 31.36 -1.49
N ALA A 252 13.53 30.17 -0.88
CA ALA A 252 12.46 29.67 0.02
C ALA A 252 12.08 30.66 1.13
N ALA A 253 13.06 31.43 1.64
CA ALA A 253 12.84 32.44 2.67
C ALA A 253 11.76 33.48 2.27
N SER A 254 11.61 33.77 0.98
CA SER A 254 10.59 34.68 0.46
C SER A 254 9.43 33.98 -0.25
N THR A 255 9.66 32.81 -0.85
CA THR A 255 8.68 32.13 -1.71
C THR A 255 7.91 31.03 -0.99
N GLN A 256 8.48 30.40 0.03
CA GLN A 256 7.90 29.25 0.75
C GLN A 256 7.72 29.55 2.25
N PRO A 257 6.92 30.56 2.62
CA PRO A 257 6.63 30.85 4.03
C PRO A 257 5.82 29.71 4.66
N ARG A 258 5.80 29.62 5.99
CA ARG A 258 5.04 28.58 6.72
C ARG A 258 3.56 28.54 6.34
N SER A 259 2.96 29.68 6.01
CA SER A 259 1.56 29.76 5.56
C SER A 259 1.30 29.03 4.24
N LEU A 260 2.32 28.68 3.46
CA LEU A 260 2.18 27.82 2.29
C LEU A 260 1.75 26.41 2.70
N ALA A 261 2.37 25.85 3.75
CA ALA A 261 2.00 24.55 4.29
C ALA A 261 0.55 24.57 4.83
N ASP A 262 0.18 25.63 5.55
CA ASP A 262 -1.18 25.82 6.05
C ASP A 262 -2.21 25.93 4.90
N LEU A 263 -1.87 26.64 3.83
CA LEU A 263 -2.70 26.75 2.62
C LEU A 263 -2.94 25.36 2.01
N TRP A 264 -1.90 24.55 1.85
CA TRP A 264 -2.03 23.20 1.31
C TRP A 264 -2.82 22.26 2.22
N ASP A 265 -2.67 22.35 3.54
CA ASP A 265 -3.48 21.58 4.48
C ASP A 265 -4.98 21.92 4.34
N ASN A 266 -5.32 23.20 4.19
CA ASN A 266 -6.71 23.63 3.95
C ASN A 266 -7.24 23.18 2.58
N ILE A 267 -6.42 23.28 1.52
CA ILE A 267 -6.77 22.80 0.18
C ILE A 267 -7.11 21.31 0.21
N ILE A 268 -6.19 20.48 0.75
CA ILE A 268 -6.38 19.03 0.82
C ILE A 268 -7.56 18.67 1.72
N GLY A 269 -7.72 19.37 2.84
CA GLY A 269 -8.84 19.19 3.76
C GLY A 269 -10.19 19.53 3.11
N ALA A 270 -10.26 20.58 2.29
CA ALA A 270 -11.47 20.95 1.56
C ALA A 270 -11.88 19.90 0.51
N GLU A 271 -10.93 19.10 0.02
CA GLU A 271 -11.18 17.95 -0.87
C GLU A 271 -11.48 16.64 -0.10
N GLY A 272 -11.45 16.68 1.24
CA GLY A 272 -11.70 15.53 2.11
C GLY A 272 -10.49 14.62 2.33
N GLY A 273 -9.30 15.01 1.85
CA GLY A 273 -8.04 14.31 2.11
C GLY A 273 -7.51 14.58 3.52
N THR A 274 -6.46 13.86 3.92
CA THR A 274 -5.79 14.07 5.21
C THR A 274 -4.30 14.21 5.03
N VAL A 275 -3.73 15.37 5.33
CA VAL A 275 -2.28 15.55 5.35
C VAL A 275 -1.71 14.81 6.55
N ARG A 276 -0.92 13.77 6.29
CA ARG A 276 -0.25 12.95 7.32
C ARG A 276 1.13 13.45 7.67
N ARG A 277 1.79 14.06 6.70
CA ARG A 277 3.18 14.51 6.84
C ARG A 277 3.49 15.61 5.85
N ILE A 278 4.12 16.67 6.34
CA ILE A 278 4.83 17.65 5.53
C ILE A 278 6.31 17.46 5.84
N TYR A 279 7.09 17.14 4.81
CA TYR A 279 8.50 16.83 4.91
C TYR A 279 9.30 17.79 4.04
N ASN A 280 10.21 18.54 4.65
CA ASN A 280 11.15 19.36 3.90
C ASN A 280 12.29 18.46 3.42
N VAL A 281 12.45 18.35 2.10
CA VAL A 281 13.56 17.61 1.51
C VAL A 281 14.83 18.43 1.73
N SER A 282 15.77 17.83 2.44
CA SER A 282 16.93 18.53 2.99
C SER A 282 17.92 18.91 1.89
N GLY A 283 18.35 20.16 1.86
CA GLY A 283 19.62 20.53 1.22
C GLY A 283 19.91 22.02 1.20
#